data_AF-A0A553IF52-F1
#
_entry.id   AF-A0A553IF52-F1
#
_cell.length_a   1.000
_cell.length_b   1.000
_cell.length_c   1.000
_cell.angle_alpha   90.00
_cell.angle_beta   90.00
_cell.angle_gamma   90.00
#
_symmetry.space_group_name_H-M   'P 1'
#
loop_
_entity.id
_entity.type
_entity.pdbx_description
1 polymer ?
#
loop_
_entity_poly.entity_id
_entity_poly.type
_entity_poly.pdbx_seq_one_letter_code
_entity_poly.pdbx_strand_id
1 'polypeptide(L)'
;MSSKHNINFYDILGVSPDADVATIEKAFRAISITTHPDKANAATRPKSGVESPDEQRAREQKNHDRYVQIVEARNTLTDDKKRKAYNSKHGIRADNDRNTSQRESGSESKSKSASKSAAGDSSNDLIAIHQSSLEFQLSSIDYLNKRIRDLLYTLESLSRQSSRYSETTSLLEDILRKSKTAKDEIKNVMQDLEALRRRSLRDSEKRTKARELYHSVISGPLEYLQRAETMVDELTATIEQSRR
;
A
#
# COMPACT_ATOMS: atom_id res chain seq x y z
N MET A 1 -0.66 6.08 -30.82
CA MET A 1 -2.11 5.96 -30.56
C MET A 1 -2.34 4.69 -29.73
N SER A 2 -2.41 4.81 -28.40
CA SER A 2 -2.57 3.64 -27.52
C SER A 2 -4.05 3.23 -27.47
N SER A 3 -4.39 2.16 -28.16
CA SER A 3 -5.68 1.49 -28.04
C SER A 3 -5.87 1.04 -26.59
N LYS A 4 -6.80 1.68 -25.86
CA LYS A 4 -7.35 1.15 -24.61
C LYS A 4 -7.95 -0.22 -24.95
N HIS A 5 -7.19 -1.29 -24.68
CA HIS A 5 -7.75 -2.62 -24.72
C HIS A 5 -8.77 -2.67 -23.57
N ASN A 6 -10.07 -2.68 -23.90
CA ASN A 6 -11.11 -3.09 -22.96
C ASN A 6 -10.90 -4.58 -22.71
N ILE A 7 -10.00 -4.91 -21.78
CA ILE A 7 -9.70 -6.29 -21.41
C ILE A 7 -10.97 -6.86 -20.75
N ASN A 8 -11.58 -7.89 -21.35
CA ASN A 8 -12.77 -8.50 -20.77
C ASN A 8 -12.40 -9.37 -19.56
N PHE A 9 -13.35 -9.64 -18.67
CA PHE A 9 -13.14 -10.51 -17.51
C PHE A 9 -12.71 -11.94 -17.89
N TYR A 10 -13.18 -12.41 -19.05
CA TYR A 10 -12.76 -13.67 -19.66
C TYR A 10 -11.29 -13.65 -20.08
N ASP A 11 -10.82 -12.54 -20.66
CA ASP A 11 -9.43 -12.35 -21.07
C ASP A 11 -8.50 -12.20 -19.85
N ILE A 12 -8.98 -11.55 -18.77
CA ILE A 12 -8.23 -11.41 -17.51
C ILE A 12 -7.96 -12.78 -16.87
N LEU A 13 -8.95 -13.67 -16.88
CA LEU A 13 -8.81 -15.02 -16.32
C LEU A 13 -8.27 -16.04 -17.34
N GLY A 14 -8.18 -15.68 -18.62
CA GLY A 14 -7.76 -16.59 -19.69
C GLY A 14 -8.73 -17.77 -19.90
N VAL A 15 -10.03 -17.53 -19.71
CA VAL A 15 -11.08 -18.57 -19.81
C VAL A 15 -12.08 -18.24 -20.91
N SER A 16 -12.65 -19.27 -21.53
CA SER A 16 -13.71 -19.09 -22.54
C SER A 16 -14.97 -18.47 -21.94
N PRO A 17 -15.74 -17.66 -22.71
CA PRO A 17 -17.09 -17.24 -22.36
C PRO A 17 -18.05 -18.37 -21.97
N ASP A 18 -17.79 -19.59 -22.44
CA ASP A 18 -18.58 -20.79 -22.16
C ASP A 18 -18.03 -21.62 -20.97
N ALA A 19 -16.97 -21.16 -20.31
CA ALA A 19 -16.35 -21.89 -19.21
C ALA A 19 -17.32 -22.10 -18.03
N ASP A 20 -17.30 -23.29 -17.44
CA ASP A 20 -18.04 -23.58 -16.22
C ASP A 20 -17.39 -22.91 -15.00
N VAL A 21 -18.14 -22.85 -13.90
CA VAL A 21 -17.67 -22.22 -12.65
C VAL A 21 -16.42 -22.90 -12.11
N ALA A 22 -16.30 -24.23 -12.27
CA ALA A 22 -15.13 -24.98 -11.84
C ALA A 22 -13.87 -24.60 -12.62
N THR A 23 -13.97 -24.40 -13.94
CA THR A 23 -12.85 -23.93 -14.78
C THR A 23 -12.46 -22.50 -14.43
N ILE A 24 -13.43 -21.62 -14.19
CA ILE A 24 -13.18 -20.23 -13.75
C ILE A 24 -12.42 -20.21 -12.41
N GLU A 25 -12.86 -21.01 -11.43
CA GLU A 25 -12.18 -21.17 -10.14
C GLU A 25 -10.76 -21.72 -10.27
N LYS A 26 -10.57 -22.73 -11.13
CA LYS A 26 -9.26 -23.33 -11.40
C LYS A 26 -8.30 -22.32 -12.02
N ALA A 27 -8.75 -21.57 -13.02
CA ALA A 27 -7.96 -20.53 -13.67
C ALA A 27 -7.61 -19.39 -12.70
N PHE A 28 -8.59 -18.94 -11.91
CA PHE A 28 -8.37 -17.94 -10.86
C PHE A 28 -7.30 -18.38 -9.84
N ARG A 29 -7.34 -19.64 -9.38
CA ARG A 29 -6.32 -20.17 -8.45
C ARG A 29 -4.93 -20.15 -9.08
N ALA A 30 -4.81 -20.60 -10.33
CA ALA A 30 -3.54 -20.62 -11.04
C ALA A 30 -2.96 -19.20 -11.20
N ILE A 31 -3.78 -18.25 -11.65
CA ILE A 31 -3.36 -16.86 -11.85
C ILE A 31 -3.05 -16.20 -10.51
N SER A 32 -3.92 -16.34 -9.51
CA SER A 32 -3.75 -15.72 -8.18
C SER A 32 -2.42 -16.10 -7.52
N ILE A 33 -1.97 -17.35 -7.67
CA ILE A 33 -0.67 -17.79 -7.13
C ILE A 33 0.50 -17.02 -7.76
N THR A 34 0.38 -16.61 -9.02
CA THR A 34 1.44 -15.90 -9.76
C THR A 34 1.35 -14.39 -9.64
N THR A 35 0.14 -13.85 -9.56
CA THR A 35 -0.13 -12.40 -9.57
C THR A 35 -0.45 -11.82 -8.19
N HIS A 36 -0.43 -12.63 -7.12
CA HIS A 36 -0.62 -12.14 -5.76
C HIS A 36 0.36 -10.97 -5.49
N PRO A 37 -0.09 -9.85 -4.88
CA PRO A 37 0.72 -8.65 -4.72
C PRO A 37 2.07 -8.94 -4.05
N ASP A 38 2.12 -9.84 -3.07
CA ASP A 38 3.36 -10.27 -2.41
C ASP A 38 4.42 -10.81 -3.40
N LYS A 39 4.03 -11.78 -4.25
CA LYS A 39 4.93 -12.38 -5.24
C LYS A 39 5.19 -11.46 -6.43
N ALA A 40 4.17 -10.73 -6.87
CA ALA A 40 4.30 -9.78 -7.98
C ALA A 40 5.25 -8.63 -7.60
N ASN A 41 5.18 -8.12 -6.36
CA ASN A 41 6.07 -7.08 -5.86
C ASN A 41 7.52 -7.56 -5.76
N ALA A 42 7.75 -8.82 -5.39
CA ALA A 42 9.08 -9.41 -5.40
C ALA A 42 9.61 -9.59 -6.84
N ALA A 43 8.77 -10.04 -7.77
CA ALA A 43 9.16 -10.32 -9.16
C ALA A 43 9.42 -9.05 -10.00
N THR A 44 8.68 -7.97 -9.75
CA THR A 44 8.83 -6.72 -10.52
C THR A 44 9.84 -5.74 -9.91
N ARG A 45 10.47 -6.09 -8.79
CA ARG A 45 11.49 -5.26 -8.16
C ARG A 45 12.72 -5.11 -9.07
N PRO A 46 13.30 -3.90 -9.21
CA PRO A 46 14.48 -3.71 -10.03
C PRO A 46 15.68 -4.50 -9.48
N LYS A 47 16.37 -5.20 -10.37
CA LYS A 47 17.55 -6.04 -10.02
C LYS A 47 18.71 -5.25 -9.44
N SER A 48 18.79 -3.95 -9.76
CA SER A 48 19.79 -3.04 -9.18
C SER A 48 19.56 -2.77 -7.69
N GLY A 49 18.36 -3.06 -7.15
CA GLY A 49 17.98 -2.75 -5.78
C GLY A 49 17.79 -1.25 -5.50
N VAL A 50 18.02 -0.40 -6.50
CA VAL A 50 17.85 1.05 -6.42
C VAL A 50 16.50 1.41 -7.05
N GLU A 51 15.56 1.80 -6.20
CA GLU A 51 14.29 2.41 -6.57
C GLU A 51 14.00 3.54 -5.58
N SER A 52 13.42 4.64 -6.07
CA SER A 52 12.91 5.69 -5.21
C SER A 52 11.64 5.24 -4.46
N PRO A 53 11.32 5.85 -3.31
CA PRO A 53 10.08 5.53 -2.59
C PRO A 53 8.81 5.71 -3.43
N ASP A 54 8.82 6.66 -4.38
CA ASP A 54 7.66 6.93 -5.24
C ASP A 54 7.51 5.87 -6.34
N GLU A 55 8.62 5.43 -6.93
CA GLU A 55 8.63 4.32 -7.90
C GLU A 55 8.21 3.00 -7.24
N GLN A 56 8.66 2.75 -6.01
CA GLN A 56 8.25 1.59 -5.22
C GLN A 56 6.73 1.60 -5.01
N ARG A 57 6.17 2.72 -4.50
CA ARG A 57 4.72 2.84 -4.27
C ARG A 57 3.92 2.68 -5.57
N ALA A 58 4.37 3.27 -6.68
CA ALA A 58 3.70 3.14 -7.97
C ALA A 58 3.69 1.68 -8.47
N ARG A 59 4.79 0.96 -8.28
CA ARG A 59 4.91 -0.46 -8.64
C ARG A 59 3.99 -1.35 -7.82
N GLU A 60 4.00 -1.16 -6.50
CA GLU A 60 3.14 -1.91 -5.57
C GLU A 60 1.66 -1.63 -5.84
N GLN A 61 1.29 -0.37 -6.08
CA GLN A 61 -0.06 0.02 -6.46
C GLN A 61 -0.50 -0.66 -7.76
N LYS A 62 0.34 -0.64 -8.80
CA LYS A 62 0.02 -1.28 -10.09
C LYS A 62 -0.21 -2.79 -9.95
N ASN A 63 0.61 -3.46 -9.13
CA ASN A 63 0.45 -4.89 -8.87
C ASN A 63 -0.83 -5.18 -8.06
N HIS A 64 -1.15 -4.33 -7.09
CA HIS A 64 -2.40 -4.39 -6.33
C HIS A 64 -3.62 -4.23 -7.25
N ASP A 65 -3.65 -3.18 -8.07
CA ASP A 65 -4.75 -2.89 -8.99
C ASP A 65 -5.00 -4.05 -9.95
N ARG A 66 -3.93 -4.67 -10.45
CA ARG A 66 -4.03 -5.86 -11.31
C ARG A 66 -4.67 -7.03 -10.57
N TYR A 67 -4.29 -7.26 -9.32
CA TYR A 67 -4.88 -8.33 -8.52
C TYR A 67 -6.37 -8.07 -8.21
N VAL A 68 -6.73 -6.83 -7.92
CA VAL A 68 -8.13 -6.41 -7.72
C VAL A 68 -8.98 -6.75 -8.95
N GLN A 69 -8.49 -6.45 -10.16
CA GLN A 69 -9.18 -6.78 -11.41
C GLN A 69 -9.40 -8.29 -11.59
N ILE A 70 -8.43 -9.12 -11.19
CA ILE A 70 -8.53 -10.59 -11.27
C ILE A 70 -9.61 -11.11 -10.29
N VAL A 71 -9.64 -10.55 -9.07
CA VAL A 71 -10.67 -10.88 -8.07
C VAL A 71 -12.06 -10.43 -8.52
N GLU A 72 -12.17 -9.23 -9.08
CA GLU A 72 -13.43 -8.70 -9.62
C GLU A 72 -13.96 -9.55 -10.79
N ALA A 73 -13.07 -9.95 -11.71
CA ALA A 73 -13.40 -10.84 -12.81
C ALA A 73 -13.96 -12.16 -12.29
N ARG A 74 -13.27 -12.81 -11.34
CA ARG A 74 -13.75 -14.04 -10.72
C ARG A 74 -15.12 -13.85 -10.07
N ASN A 75 -15.28 -12.83 -9.22
CA ASN A 75 -16.53 -12.61 -8.48
C ASN A 75 -17.73 -12.32 -9.40
N THR A 76 -17.50 -11.65 -10.52
CA THR A 76 -18.53 -11.40 -11.53
C THR A 76 -18.86 -12.66 -12.32
N LEU A 77 -17.85 -13.46 -12.70
CA LEU A 77 -18.04 -14.63 -13.56
C LEU A 77 -18.51 -15.89 -12.81
N THR A 78 -18.29 -16.00 -11.51
CA THR A 78 -18.78 -17.12 -10.69
C THR A 78 -20.24 -16.95 -10.23
N ASP A 79 -20.77 -15.74 -10.25
CA ASP A 79 -22.16 -15.44 -9.90
C ASP A 79 -23.01 -15.37 -11.18
N ASP A 80 -23.92 -16.31 -11.35
CA ASP A 80 -24.76 -16.42 -12.55
C ASP A 80 -25.52 -15.13 -12.89
N LYS A 81 -26.00 -14.38 -11.89
CA LYS A 81 -26.75 -13.14 -12.13
C LYS A 81 -25.80 -12.05 -12.63
N LYS A 82 -24.63 -11.91 -11.99
CA LYS A 82 -23.61 -10.92 -12.39
C LYS A 82 -22.98 -11.26 -13.74
N ARG A 83 -22.72 -12.54 -14.01
CA ARG A 83 -22.20 -13.02 -15.29
C ARG A 83 -23.17 -12.72 -16.43
N LYS A 84 -24.47 -13.00 -16.24
CA LYS A 84 -25.50 -12.65 -17.23
C LYS A 84 -25.57 -11.15 -17.47
N ALA A 85 -25.59 -10.33 -16.42
CA ALA A 85 -25.61 -8.87 -16.56
C ALA A 85 -24.36 -8.34 -17.27
N TYR A 86 -23.18 -8.89 -16.94
CA TYR A 86 -21.91 -8.57 -17.58
C TYR A 86 -21.92 -8.95 -19.07
N ASN A 87 -22.36 -10.18 -19.40
CA ASN A 87 -22.48 -10.66 -20.78
C ASN A 87 -23.44 -9.81 -21.60
N SER A 88 -24.60 -9.45 -21.05
CA SER A 88 -25.56 -8.55 -21.70
C SER A 88 -24.98 -7.17 -21.97
N LYS A 89 -24.22 -6.61 -21.02
CA LYS A 89 -23.59 -5.29 -21.15
C LYS A 89 -22.45 -5.28 -22.18
N HIS A 90 -21.73 -6.38 -22.34
CA HIS A 90 -20.55 -6.49 -23.21
C HIS A 90 -20.84 -7.23 -24.53
N GLY A 91 -22.10 -7.60 -24.80
CA GLY A 91 -22.50 -8.27 -26.03
C GLY A 91 -21.92 -9.68 -26.20
N ILE A 92 -21.51 -10.32 -25.09
CA ILE A 92 -20.90 -11.66 -25.11
C ILE A 92 -22.03 -12.69 -25.22
N ARG A 93 -22.15 -13.31 -26.39
CA ARG A 93 -23.07 -14.42 -26.64
C ARG A 93 -22.30 -15.73 -26.48
N ALA A 94 -22.75 -16.58 -25.56
CA ALA A 94 -22.33 -17.98 -25.50
C ALA A 94 -22.79 -18.65 -26.80
N ASP A 95 -21.90 -19.31 -27.53
CA ASP A 95 -22.20 -19.85 -28.87
C ASP A 95 -23.19 -21.04 -28.85
N ASN A 96 -23.63 -21.47 -27.66
CA ASN A 96 -24.54 -22.60 -27.47
C ASN A 96 -26.04 -22.30 -27.63
N ASP A 97 -26.46 -21.04 -27.77
CA ASP A 97 -27.90 -20.67 -27.70
C ASP A 97 -28.63 -20.63 -29.06
N ARG A 98 -28.07 -21.27 -30.11
CA ARG A 98 -28.71 -21.33 -31.45
C ARG A 98 -29.61 -22.54 -31.69
N ASN A 99 -29.77 -23.47 -30.74
CA ASN A 99 -30.42 -24.77 -31.04
C ASN A 99 -31.65 -25.15 -30.18
N THR A 100 -32.23 -24.24 -29.40
CA THR A 100 -33.30 -24.60 -28.43
C THR A 100 -34.58 -23.78 -28.51
N SER A 101 -34.79 -23.02 -29.59
CA SER A 101 -36.04 -22.25 -29.80
C SER A 101 -36.97 -22.89 -30.83
N GLN A 102 -37.25 -24.18 -30.72
CA GLN A 102 -38.40 -24.82 -31.38
C GLN A 102 -38.79 -26.07 -30.62
N ARG A 103 -39.64 -25.90 -29.59
CA ARG A 103 -40.66 -26.85 -29.10
C ARG A 103 -40.90 -26.56 -27.63
N GLU A 104 -42.01 -25.90 -27.33
CA GLU A 104 -42.82 -26.22 -26.15
C GLU A 104 -44.19 -25.56 -26.32
N SER A 105 -45.07 -26.31 -26.97
CA SER A 105 -46.52 -26.12 -26.96
C SER A 105 -47.14 -27.38 -26.37
N GLY A 106 -47.82 -27.22 -25.23
CA GLY A 106 -48.79 -28.18 -24.69
C GLY A 106 -48.21 -29.33 -23.86
N SER A 107 -48.59 -29.41 -22.59
CA SER A 107 -49.71 -30.28 -22.16
C SER A 107 -49.71 -30.47 -20.64
N GLU A 108 -50.87 -30.22 -20.03
CA GLU A 108 -51.23 -30.71 -18.70
C GLU A 108 -51.12 -32.24 -18.62
N SER A 109 -50.83 -32.77 -17.43
CA SER A 109 -51.26 -34.12 -17.03
C SER A 109 -51.25 -34.28 -15.51
N LYS A 110 -52.47 -34.38 -14.94
CA LYS A 110 -52.77 -35.06 -13.68
C LYS A 110 -52.34 -36.53 -13.76
N SER A 111 -51.86 -37.08 -12.65
CA SER A 111 -52.00 -38.52 -12.39
C SER A 111 -52.10 -38.82 -10.89
N LYS A 112 -53.30 -39.22 -10.48
CA LYS A 112 -53.58 -40.05 -9.30
C LYS A 112 -53.11 -41.48 -9.58
N SER A 113 -52.52 -42.14 -8.59
CA SER A 113 -52.57 -43.61 -8.37
C SER A 113 -51.74 -43.90 -7.11
N ALA A 114 -51.91 -44.96 -6.35
CA ALA A 114 -53.01 -45.85 -6.06
C ALA A 114 -52.56 -46.57 -4.77
N SER A 115 -53.49 -46.78 -3.85
CA SER A 115 -53.33 -47.62 -2.66
C SER A 115 -52.96 -49.06 -3.04
N LYS A 116 -51.89 -49.60 -2.43
CA LYS A 116 -51.67 -51.05 -2.37
C LYS A 116 -51.20 -51.42 -0.96
N SER A 117 -52.00 -52.29 -0.34
CA SER A 117 -51.82 -52.88 0.98
C SER A 117 -50.69 -53.91 0.99
N ALA A 118 -49.87 -53.88 2.05
CA ALA A 118 -49.06 -55.01 2.50
C ALA A 118 -49.03 -54.97 4.03
N ALA A 119 -49.87 -55.80 4.65
CA ALA A 119 -49.84 -56.06 6.08
C ALA A 119 -48.76 -57.10 6.35
N GLY A 120 -47.67 -56.69 7.00
CA GLY A 120 -46.68 -57.61 7.56
C GLY A 120 -45.21 -57.19 7.43
N ASP A 121 -44.81 -56.05 8.03
CA ASP A 121 -43.44 -55.86 8.61
C ASP A 121 -43.29 -54.52 9.41
N SER A 122 -44.28 -54.16 10.22
CA SER A 122 -44.38 -52.81 10.82
C SER A 122 -43.26 -52.48 11.85
N SER A 123 -42.64 -53.49 12.47
CA SER A 123 -41.58 -53.26 13.45
C SER A 123 -40.21 -52.98 12.82
N ASN A 124 -39.87 -53.64 11.70
CA ASN A 124 -38.60 -53.35 11.01
C ASN A 124 -38.61 -51.97 10.34
N ASP A 125 -39.76 -51.54 9.79
CA ASP A 125 -39.90 -50.21 9.20
C ASP A 125 -39.73 -49.09 10.24
N LEU A 126 -40.28 -49.27 11.46
CA LEU A 126 -40.11 -48.32 12.56
C LEU A 126 -38.65 -48.24 13.05
N ILE A 127 -37.95 -49.38 13.11
CA ILE A 127 -36.53 -49.45 13.49
C ILE A 127 -35.67 -48.75 12.43
N ALA A 128 -35.93 -48.98 11.15
CA ALA A 128 -35.21 -48.35 10.04
C ALA A 128 -35.43 -46.82 10.00
N ILE A 129 -36.65 -46.35 10.29
CA ILE A 129 -36.96 -44.92 10.41
C ILE A 129 -36.21 -44.30 11.60
N HIS A 130 -36.16 -44.98 12.76
CA HIS A 130 -35.42 -44.51 13.93
C HIS A 130 -33.91 -44.48 13.69
N GLN A 131 -33.35 -45.50 13.03
CA GLN A 131 -31.93 -45.53 12.64
C GLN A 131 -31.60 -44.39 11.67
N SER A 132 -32.43 -44.16 10.65
CA SER A 132 -32.24 -43.06 9.70
C SER A 132 -32.30 -41.69 10.39
N SER A 133 -33.18 -41.52 11.37
CA SER A 133 -33.28 -40.30 12.20
C SER A 133 -32.03 -40.09 13.07
N LEU A 134 -31.54 -41.16 13.70
CA LEU A 134 -30.30 -41.13 14.49
C LEU A 134 -29.07 -40.82 13.63
N GLU A 135 -28.96 -41.42 12.44
CA GLU A 135 -27.88 -41.12 11.50
C GLU A 135 -27.91 -39.67 11.01
N PHE A 136 -29.11 -39.13 10.75
CA PHE A 136 -29.28 -37.72 10.41
C PHE A 136 -28.88 -36.79 11.55
N GLN A 137 -29.22 -37.14 12.79
CA GLN A 137 -28.79 -36.41 13.98
C GLN A 137 -27.26 -36.47 14.17
N LEU A 138 -26.65 -37.64 14.00
CA LEU A 138 -25.20 -37.81 14.08
C LEU A 138 -24.47 -37.01 12.99
N SER A 139 -24.96 -37.04 11.75
CA SER A 139 -24.42 -36.22 10.66
C SER A 139 -24.57 -34.73 10.94
N SER A 140 -25.66 -34.31 11.59
CA SER A 140 -25.88 -32.92 12.00
C SER A 140 -24.90 -32.51 13.11
N ILE A 141 -24.63 -33.40 14.06
CA ILE A 141 -23.64 -33.20 15.13
C ILE A 141 -22.23 -33.09 14.53
N ASP A 142 -21.86 -33.96 13.59
CA ASP A 142 -20.56 -33.90 12.92
C ASP A 142 -20.36 -32.61 12.12
N TYR A 143 -21.41 -32.16 11.43
CA TYR A 143 -21.40 -30.88 10.74
C TYR A 143 -21.20 -29.71 11.71
N LEU A 144 -21.93 -29.69 12.82
CA LEU A 144 -21.79 -28.66 13.86
C LEU A 144 -20.40 -28.67 14.48
N ASN A 145 -19.85 -29.85 14.79
CA ASN A 145 -18.50 -29.99 15.33
C ASN A 145 -17.44 -29.48 14.36
N LYS A 146 -17.57 -29.78 13.06
CA LYS A 146 -16.69 -29.22 12.03
C LYS A 146 -16.78 -27.70 12.00
N ARG A 147 -18.00 -27.15 12.03
CA ARG A 147 -18.22 -25.70 12.03
C ARG A 147 -17.63 -25.01 13.27
N ILE A 148 -17.74 -25.64 14.44
CA ILE A 148 -17.15 -25.14 15.68
C ILE A 148 -15.62 -25.10 15.58
N ARG A 149 -14.98 -26.16 15.05
CA ARG A 149 -13.53 -26.17 14.85
C ARG A 149 -13.07 -25.07 13.90
N ASP A 150 -13.78 -24.88 12.79
CA ASP A 150 -13.47 -23.80 11.83
C ASP A 150 -13.56 -22.43 12.51
N LEU A 151 -14.61 -22.20 13.31
CA LEU A 151 -14.78 -20.96 14.07
C LEU A 151 -13.66 -20.75 15.09
N LEU A 152 -13.23 -21.80 15.80
CA LEU A 152 -12.12 -21.72 16.76
C LEU A 152 -10.80 -21.34 16.06
N TYR A 153 -10.50 -21.92 14.90
CA TYR A 153 -9.34 -21.52 14.10
C TYR A 153 -9.41 -20.05 13.67
N THR A 154 -10.58 -19.57 13.24
CA THR A 154 -10.74 -18.16 12.88
C THR A 154 -10.54 -17.23 14.08
N LEU A 155 -11.08 -17.59 15.26
CA LEU A 155 -10.93 -16.82 16.47
C LEU A 155 -9.47 -16.72 16.92
N GLU A 156 -8.73 -17.83 16.86
CA GLU A 156 -7.31 -17.85 17.20
C GLU A 156 -6.48 -16.98 16.24
N SER A 157 -6.78 -17.02 14.94
CA SER A 157 -6.11 -16.17 13.95
C SER A 157 -6.36 -14.67 14.20
N LEU A 158 -7.60 -14.30 14.54
CA LEU A 158 -7.98 -12.93 14.88
C LEU A 158 -7.31 -12.47 16.18
N SER A 159 -7.24 -13.33 17.19
CA SER A 159 -6.54 -13.04 18.45
C SER A 159 -5.06 -12.74 18.22
N ARG A 160 -4.36 -13.57 17.43
CA ARG A 160 -2.96 -13.33 17.05
C ARG A 160 -2.79 -12.02 16.28
N GLN A 161 -3.73 -11.68 15.41
CA GLN A 161 -3.71 -10.42 14.68
C GLN A 161 -3.92 -9.22 15.61
N SER A 162 -4.81 -9.33 16.59
CA SER A 162 -5.03 -8.31 17.63
C SER A 162 -3.79 -8.05 18.48
N SER A 163 -3.07 -9.11 18.89
CA SER A 163 -1.79 -8.96 19.60
C SER A 163 -0.74 -8.24 18.75
N ARG A 164 -0.65 -8.55 17.44
CA ARG A 164 0.24 -7.82 16.53
C ARG A 164 -0.13 -6.35 16.40
N TYR A 165 -1.43 -6.01 16.35
CA TYR A 165 -1.85 -4.62 16.35
C TYR A 165 -1.41 -3.88 17.62
N SER A 166 -1.55 -4.52 18.80
CA SER A 166 -1.06 -3.99 20.08
C SER A 166 0.43 -3.68 20.07
N GLU A 167 1.25 -4.58 19.52
CA GLU A 167 2.70 -4.37 19.39
C GLU A 167 3.01 -3.21 18.44
N THR A 168 2.32 -3.14 17.30
CA THR A 168 2.52 -2.03 16.34
C THR A 168 2.11 -0.68 16.90
N THR A 169 1.04 -0.61 17.70
CA THR A 169 0.62 0.62 18.37
C THR A 169 1.64 1.07 19.42
N SER A 170 2.20 0.14 20.19
CA SER A 170 3.27 0.45 21.15
C SER A 170 4.53 0.99 20.47
N LEU A 171 4.95 0.38 19.36
CA LEU A 171 6.09 0.85 18.57
C LEU A 171 5.83 2.26 17.99
N LEU A 172 4.61 2.52 17.53
CA LEU A 172 4.22 3.84 17.02
C LEU A 172 4.27 4.91 18.13
N GLU A 173 3.80 4.60 19.33
CA GLU A 173 3.89 5.51 20.47
C GLU A 173 5.35 5.84 20.84
N ASP A 174 6.23 4.84 20.83
CA ASP A 174 7.66 5.03 21.07
C ASP A 174 8.32 5.91 19.99
N ILE A 175 7.97 5.70 18.71
CA ILE A 175 8.43 6.54 17.61
C ILE A 175 7.97 7.99 17.81
N LEU A 176 6.70 8.21 18.19
CA LEU A 176 6.17 9.54 18.45
C LEU A 176 6.88 10.23 19.63
N ARG A 177 7.18 9.50 20.71
CA ARG A 177 7.95 10.02 21.85
C ARG A 177 9.37 10.43 21.44
N LYS A 178 10.05 9.59 20.66
CA LYS A 178 11.40 9.88 20.13
C LYS A 178 11.39 11.07 19.17
N SER A 179 10.38 11.18 18.32
CA SER A 179 10.21 12.32 17.41
C SER A 179 10.02 13.63 18.18
N LYS A 180 9.22 13.61 19.25
CA LYS A 180 9.00 14.78 20.10
C LYS A 180 10.28 15.25 20.79
N THR A 181 11.04 14.32 21.38
CA THR A 181 12.32 14.63 22.03
C THR A 181 13.35 15.18 21.05
N ALA A 182 13.50 14.56 19.88
CA ALA A 182 14.38 15.09 18.83
C ALA A 182 13.98 16.51 18.38
N LYS A 183 12.68 16.80 18.27
CA LYS A 183 12.19 18.14 17.95
C LYS A 183 12.57 19.17 19.01
N ASP A 184 12.47 18.81 20.29
CA ASP A 184 12.84 19.70 21.40
C ASP A 184 14.37 19.93 21.43
N GLU A 185 15.17 18.90 21.14
CA GLU A 185 16.64 19.02 21.01
C GLU A 185 17.03 19.95 19.86
N ILE A 186 16.43 19.80 18.67
CA ILE A 186 16.67 20.69 17.53
C ILE A 186 16.34 22.14 17.89
N LYS A 187 15.24 22.36 18.61
CA LYS A 187 14.84 23.69 19.06
C LYS A 187 15.89 24.32 19.97
N ASN A 188 16.45 23.55 20.90
CA ASN A 188 17.52 24.03 21.79
C ASN A 188 18.79 24.37 21.01
N VAL A 189 19.22 23.50 20.09
CA VAL A 189 20.39 23.75 19.22
C VAL A 189 20.21 25.02 18.40
N MET A 190 19.01 25.27 17.86
CA MET A 190 18.72 26.49 17.12
C MET A 190 18.86 27.75 18.00
N GLN A 191 18.37 27.70 19.25
CA GLN A 191 18.51 28.81 20.19
C GLN A 191 19.97 29.09 20.54
N ASP A 192 20.76 28.04 20.77
CA ASP A 192 22.20 28.16 21.02
C ASP A 192 22.94 28.76 19.83
N LEU A 193 22.59 28.35 18.61
CA LEU A 193 23.18 28.87 17.39
C LEU A 193 22.85 30.36 17.18
N GLU A 194 21.62 30.78 17.48
CA GLU A 194 21.25 32.20 17.47
C GLU A 194 22.02 33.01 18.53
N ALA A 195 22.19 32.46 19.74
CA ALA A 195 22.97 33.09 20.79
C ALA A 195 24.45 33.25 20.38
N LEU A 196 25.03 32.22 19.77
CA LEU A 196 26.38 32.24 19.23
C LEU A 196 26.53 33.30 18.12
N ARG A 197 25.56 33.36 17.20
CA ARG A 197 25.53 34.37 16.13
C ARG A 197 25.51 35.79 16.69
N ARG A 198 24.68 36.06 17.70
CA ARG A 198 24.63 37.37 18.38
C ARG A 198 25.96 37.72 19.06
N ARG A 199 26.63 36.74 19.68
CA ARG A 199 27.94 36.93 20.29
C ARG A 199 29.00 37.27 19.24
N SER A 200 29.05 36.50 18.16
CA SER A 200 29.97 36.76 17.04
C SER A 200 29.80 38.16 16.46
N LEU A 201 28.56 38.64 16.32
CA LEU A 201 28.29 39.99 15.83
C LEU A 201 28.88 41.06 16.77
N ARG A 202 28.63 40.96 18.07
CA ARG A 202 29.20 41.88 19.07
C ARG A 202 30.73 41.85 19.07
N ASP A 203 31.33 40.67 18.93
CA ASP A 203 32.78 40.55 18.88
C ASP A 203 33.36 41.15 17.59
N SER A 204 32.64 41.05 16.47
CA SER A 204 33.01 41.72 15.21
C SER A 204 32.97 43.25 15.33
N GLU A 205 31.93 43.80 15.97
CA GLU A 205 31.80 45.25 16.23
C GLU A 205 32.88 45.77 17.18
N LYS A 206 33.27 44.98 18.19
CA LYS A 206 34.39 45.32 19.06
C LYS A 206 35.71 45.37 18.28
N ARG A 207 35.93 44.42 17.36
CA ARG A 207 37.13 44.39 16.51
C ARG A 207 37.18 45.56 15.54
N THR A 208 36.05 45.96 14.94
CA THR A 208 36.01 47.14 14.06
C THR A 208 36.33 48.41 14.84
N LYS A 209 35.69 48.62 16.00
CA LYS A 209 35.99 49.77 16.88
C LYS A 209 37.46 49.79 17.33
N ALA A 210 38.02 48.64 17.70
CA ALA A 210 39.42 48.55 18.09
C ALA A 210 40.37 48.91 16.92
N ARG A 211 40.03 48.53 15.68
CA ARG A 211 40.77 48.92 14.48
C ARG A 211 40.68 50.42 14.20
N GLU A 212 39.48 51.00 14.31
CA GLU A 212 39.28 52.45 14.16
C GLU A 212 40.10 53.24 15.18
N LEU A 213 40.11 52.81 16.45
CA LEU A 213 40.94 53.41 17.49
C LEU A 213 42.44 53.25 17.22
N TYR A 214 42.89 52.09 16.78
CA TYR A 214 44.29 51.88 16.41
C TYR A 214 44.71 52.81 15.26
N HIS A 215 43.85 52.95 14.25
CA HIS A 215 44.11 53.84 13.13
C HIS A 215 44.15 55.31 13.55
N SER A 216 43.24 55.76 14.42
CA SER A 216 43.18 57.17 14.83
C SER A 216 44.31 57.55 15.79
N VAL A 217 44.70 56.66 16.70
CA VAL A 217 45.66 56.96 17.77
C VAL A 217 47.11 56.68 17.36
N ILE A 218 47.34 55.66 16.53
CA ILE A 218 48.69 55.16 16.25
C ILE A 218 49.04 55.31 14.77
N SER A 219 48.25 54.72 13.86
CA SER A 219 48.60 54.71 12.43
C SER A 219 48.58 56.11 11.80
N GLY A 220 47.50 56.86 12.02
CA GLY A 220 47.30 58.18 11.42
C GLY A 220 48.38 59.20 11.83
N PRO A 221 48.69 59.35 13.13
CA PRO A 221 49.79 60.22 13.56
C PRO A 221 51.15 59.78 13.02
N LEU A 222 51.41 58.47 12.91
CA LEU A 222 52.65 57.95 12.35
C LEU A 222 52.79 58.28 10.86
N GLU A 223 51.72 58.10 10.07
CA GLU A 223 51.68 58.48 8.66
C GLU A 223 51.88 59.99 8.47
N TYR A 224 51.29 60.80 9.35
CA TYR A 224 51.51 62.25 9.36
C TYR A 224 52.96 62.61 9.64
N LEU A 225 53.60 61.97 10.63
CA LEU A 225 55.00 62.18 10.96
C LEU A 225 55.92 61.77 9.80
N GLN A 226 55.70 60.61 9.18
CA GLN A 226 56.46 60.18 8.00
C GLN A 226 56.32 61.18 6.85
N ARG A 227 55.12 61.71 6.62
CA ARG A 227 54.91 62.73 5.59
C ARG A 227 55.62 64.04 5.94
N ALA A 228 55.61 64.45 7.21
CA ALA A 228 56.35 65.62 7.66
C ALA A 228 57.86 65.45 7.46
N GLU A 229 58.42 64.27 7.78
CA GLU A 229 59.83 63.95 7.50
C GLU A 229 60.16 64.08 6.01
N THR A 230 59.35 63.49 5.13
CA THR A 230 59.57 63.62 3.68
C THR A 230 59.54 65.08 3.19
N MET A 231 58.65 65.91 3.73
CA MET A 231 58.60 67.34 3.38
C MET A 231 59.85 68.10 3.87
N VAL A 232 60.37 67.75 5.05
CA VAL A 232 61.61 68.34 5.57
C VAL A 232 62.80 67.97 4.69
N ASP A 233 62.89 66.71 4.25
CA ASP A 233 63.94 66.25 3.35
C ASP A 233 63.90 66.98 2.00
N GLU A 234 62.71 67.15 1.41
CA GLU A 234 62.51 67.89 0.16
C GLU A 234 62.91 69.37 0.29
N LEU A 235 62.53 70.03 1.39
CA LEU A 235 62.93 71.41 1.65
C LEU A 235 64.44 71.54 1.83
N THR A 236 65.06 70.60 2.54
CA THR A 236 66.51 70.58 2.77
C THR A 236 67.26 70.43 1.44
N ALA A 237 66.84 69.49 0.59
CA ALA A 237 67.39 69.31 -0.75
C ALA A 237 67.26 70.57 -1.61
N THR A 238 66.10 71.25 -1.54
CA THR A 238 65.85 72.50 -2.28
C THR A 238 66.77 73.63 -1.80
N ILE A 239 66.99 73.76 -0.48
CA ILE A 239 67.90 74.75 0.09
C ILE A 239 69.34 74.47 -0.36
N GLU A 240 69.80 73.23 -0.32
CA GLU A 240 71.14 72.86 -0.80
C GLU A 240 71.32 73.18 -2.29
N GLN A 241 70.31 72.93 -3.11
CA GLN A 241 70.34 73.27 -4.53
C GLN A 241 70.47 74.79 -4.74
N SER A 242 69.78 75.61 -3.94
CA SER A 242 69.85 77.08 -4.02
C SER A 242 71.19 77.68 -3.59
N ARG A 243 72.02 76.92 -2.85
CA ARG A 243 73.33 77.35 -2.37
C ARG A 243 74.47 77.08 -3.36
N ARG A 244 74.22 76.28 -4.39
CA ARG A 244 75.18 75.98 -5.47
C ARG A 244 75.05 76.99 -6.61
#